data_AF-A0A8J2R3V1-F1
#
_entry.id   AF-A0A8J2R3V1-F1
#
_cell.length_a   1.000
_cell.length_b   1.000
_cell.length_c   1.000
_cell.angle_alpha   90.00
_cell.angle_beta   90.00
_cell.angle_gamma   90.00
#
_symmetry.space_group_name_H-M   'P 1'
#
loop_
_entity.id
_entity.type
_entity.pdbx_description
1 polymer ?
#
loop_
_entity_poly.entity_id
_entity_poly.type
_entity_poly.pdbx_seq_one_letter_code
_entity_poly.pdbx_strand_id
1 'polypeptide(L)'
;MSCLVKVSEGILEGKLRKTYYGKQYYSFEGIPYAKPPIGDLRFKAPVPPESWTGIRDAKKPGEKCAQMNPFGKGIVEGSEDCHTVTNKHELCEIFKNTPADELVNAFVSAEINRPPAVINAFLLPVVEKYYEGVERFFDELPLIAFRENRFNKVPIIITINSFESALFVNKDENGVVYEDLKYFIPRFLQIQHGTEQAVQFASKLRNYYFGDRKFDENVKTDYLNLTSDHYFARDTMLFMELVSKYHKDLYLCRFDYNGNVNTSTIKNMGLQGASHGDLVQYIFYRSNKLKVASGSDVEIINMLTEAWCNFVKTGRPHWKTQQTKWLPYNKEEKLCLNIDNKKIEVKKYPNFERIQFWFDLTGLRAKL
;
A
#
# COMPACT_ATOMS: atom_id res chain seq x y z
N MET A 1 -2.38 33.12 -21.68
CA MET A 1 -3.76 32.62 -21.58
C MET A 1 -3.99 32.22 -20.14
N SER A 2 -5.01 32.74 -19.48
CA SER A 2 -5.51 32.18 -18.21
C SER A 2 -6.17 30.81 -18.49
N CYS A 3 -6.14 29.92 -17.50
CA CYS A 3 -6.66 28.56 -17.64
C CYS A 3 -7.85 28.39 -16.69
N LEU A 4 -9.04 28.78 -17.16
CA LEU A 4 -10.25 28.82 -16.34
C LEU A 4 -11.12 27.58 -16.55
N VAL A 5 -11.59 26.98 -15.46
CA VAL A 5 -12.55 25.86 -15.45
C VAL A 5 -13.65 26.15 -14.43
N LYS A 6 -14.90 25.85 -14.79
CA LYS A 6 -16.04 25.90 -13.87
C LYS A 6 -16.27 24.52 -13.25
N VAL A 7 -16.42 24.48 -11.93
CA VAL A 7 -16.85 23.32 -11.13
C VAL A 7 -18.20 23.64 -10.47
N SER A 8 -18.75 22.71 -9.68
CA SER A 8 -20.02 22.91 -8.96
C SER A 8 -19.93 24.05 -7.93
N GLU A 9 -18.75 24.23 -7.33
CA GLU A 9 -18.49 25.15 -6.21
C GLU A 9 -18.09 26.56 -6.68
N GLY A 10 -17.70 26.74 -7.95
CA GLY A 10 -17.23 28.03 -8.47
C GLY A 10 -16.33 27.94 -9.70
N ILE A 11 -15.48 28.93 -9.91
CA ILE A 11 -14.49 28.98 -11.00
C ILE A 11 -13.07 28.79 -10.42
N LEU A 12 -12.25 27.99 -11.10
CA LEU A 12 -10.85 27.74 -10.80
C LEU A 12 -9.95 28.38 -11.87
N GLU A 13 -8.81 28.97 -11.47
CA GLU A 13 -7.69 29.24 -12.37
C GLU A 13 -6.55 28.25 -12.12
N GLY A 14 -6.23 27.43 -13.13
CA GLY A 14 -5.07 26.55 -13.16
C GLY A 14 -3.87 27.17 -13.90
N LYS A 15 -2.81 26.39 -14.07
CA LYS A 15 -1.60 26.78 -14.83
C LYS A 15 -1.28 25.78 -15.94
N LEU A 16 -0.71 26.27 -17.03
CA LEU A 16 -0.07 25.44 -18.04
C LEU A 16 1.30 24.97 -17.53
N ARG A 17 1.59 23.67 -17.61
CA ARG A 17 2.87 23.06 -17.25
C ARG A 17 3.47 22.32 -18.45
N LYS A 18 4.76 22.01 -18.35
CA LYS A 18 5.46 21.08 -19.25
C LYS A 18 5.91 19.85 -18.47
N THR A 19 5.84 18.69 -19.13
CA THR A 19 6.50 17.46 -18.69
C THR A 19 8.01 17.56 -18.95
N TYR A 20 8.78 16.61 -18.44
CA TYR A 20 10.22 16.50 -18.75
C TYR A 20 10.50 16.42 -20.26
N TYR A 21 9.67 15.65 -21.00
CA TYR A 21 9.74 15.52 -22.46
C TYR A 21 9.06 16.68 -23.22
N GLY A 22 8.95 17.87 -22.62
CA GLY A 22 8.41 19.08 -23.24
C GLY A 22 6.90 19.14 -23.49
N LYS A 23 6.20 17.98 -23.53
CA LYS A 23 4.74 17.90 -23.71
C LYS A 23 4.01 18.76 -22.68
N GLN A 24 3.07 19.59 -23.15
CA GLN A 24 2.31 20.52 -22.32
C GLN A 24 1.07 19.85 -21.70
N TYR A 25 0.65 20.32 -20.53
CA TYR A 25 -0.59 19.90 -19.86
C TYR A 25 -1.14 21.01 -18.95
N TYR A 26 -2.44 21.01 -18.70
CA TYR A 26 -3.07 21.90 -17.72
C TYR A 26 -3.01 21.28 -16.32
N SER A 27 -2.81 22.11 -15.30
CA SER A 27 -2.60 21.71 -13.92
C SER A 27 -3.47 22.55 -13.00
N PHE A 28 -4.39 21.88 -12.30
CA PHE A 28 -5.21 22.44 -11.23
C PHE A 28 -4.86 21.66 -9.96
N GLU A 29 -4.43 22.39 -8.93
CA GLU A 29 -3.87 21.87 -7.69
C GLU A 29 -4.54 22.61 -6.50
N GLY A 30 -4.67 21.97 -5.33
CA GLY A 30 -5.24 22.63 -4.13
C GLY A 30 -6.76 22.89 -4.15
N ILE A 31 -7.52 22.16 -4.98
CA ILE A 31 -8.98 22.23 -5.02
C ILE A 31 -9.56 21.57 -3.75
N PRO A 32 -10.45 22.24 -2.99
CA PRO A 32 -11.11 21.63 -1.84
C PRO A 32 -12.23 20.69 -2.31
N TYR A 33 -12.29 19.48 -1.75
CA TYR A 33 -13.40 18.52 -1.94
C TYR A 33 -14.27 18.36 -0.67
N ALA A 34 -13.88 19.01 0.42
CA ALA A 34 -14.55 19.01 1.72
C ALA A 34 -14.20 20.29 2.50
N LYS A 35 -14.92 20.59 3.57
CA LYS A 35 -14.51 21.59 4.57
C LYS A 35 -13.24 21.13 5.32
N PRO A 36 -12.38 22.04 5.80
CA PRO A 36 -11.28 21.68 6.68
C PRO A 36 -11.78 20.94 7.93
N PRO A 37 -11.22 19.77 8.30
CA PRO A 37 -11.70 18.94 9.41
C PRO A 37 -11.18 19.44 10.77
N ILE A 38 -11.37 20.73 11.06
CA ILE A 38 -10.83 21.43 12.24
C ILE A 38 -11.92 21.67 13.29
N GLY A 39 -11.53 21.82 14.56
CA GLY A 39 -12.44 22.08 15.68
C GLY A 39 -13.54 21.01 15.77
N ASP A 40 -14.81 21.43 15.71
CA ASP A 40 -15.96 20.53 15.71
C ASP A 40 -15.99 19.52 14.55
N LEU A 41 -15.22 19.70 13.48
CA LEU A 41 -15.13 18.73 12.38
C LEU A 41 -14.00 17.71 12.55
N ARG A 42 -13.16 17.83 13.59
CA ARG A 42 -12.04 16.92 13.84
C ARG A 42 -12.55 15.51 14.17
N PHE A 43 -11.98 14.51 13.50
CA PHE A 43 -12.40 13.10 13.52
C PHE A 43 -13.85 12.79 13.10
N LYS A 44 -14.55 13.73 12.44
CA LYS A 44 -15.87 13.47 11.82
C LYS A 44 -15.73 13.15 10.33
N ALA A 45 -16.80 12.64 9.73
CA ALA A 45 -16.89 12.41 8.29
C ALA A 45 -16.72 13.75 7.51
N PRO A 46 -16.14 13.73 6.29
CA PRO A 46 -15.91 14.94 5.52
C PRO A 46 -17.23 15.60 5.08
N VAL A 47 -17.42 16.86 5.44
CA VAL A 47 -18.57 17.68 5.02
C VAL A 47 -18.26 18.36 3.69
N PRO A 48 -19.19 18.43 2.70
CA PRO A 48 -18.97 19.13 1.44
C PRO A 48 -18.49 20.59 1.60
N PRO A 49 -17.62 21.08 0.69
CA PRO A 49 -17.03 22.41 0.79
C PRO A 49 -18.07 23.50 0.49
N GLU A 50 -17.78 24.73 0.92
CA GLU A 50 -18.59 25.89 0.57
C GLU A 50 -18.24 26.40 -0.84
N SER A 51 -19.27 26.77 -1.61
CA SER A 51 -19.11 27.43 -2.90
C SER A 51 -18.47 28.81 -2.74
N TRP A 52 -17.65 29.22 -3.70
CA TRP A 52 -16.94 30.50 -3.68
C TRP A 52 -17.36 31.42 -4.83
N THR A 53 -17.46 32.72 -4.54
CA THR A 53 -17.65 33.76 -5.55
C THR A 53 -16.33 34.11 -6.24
N GLY A 54 -16.36 34.37 -7.54
CA GLY A 54 -15.19 34.77 -8.32
C GLY A 54 -14.31 33.59 -8.76
N ILE A 55 -13.00 33.82 -8.88
CA ILE A 55 -12.02 32.87 -9.40
C ILE A 55 -11.06 32.47 -8.28
N ARG A 56 -10.99 31.17 -7.98
CA ARG A 56 -10.07 30.61 -6.99
C ARG A 56 -8.75 30.21 -7.65
N ASP A 57 -7.64 30.57 -7.02
CA ASP A 57 -6.29 30.15 -7.43
C ASP A 57 -6.13 28.63 -7.17
N ALA A 58 -5.89 27.88 -8.25
CA ALA A 58 -5.58 26.44 -8.23
C ALA A 58 -4.21 26.17 -8.87
N LYS A 59 -3.27 27.12 -8.76
CA LYS A 59 -1.92 27.06 -9.36
C LYS A 59 -0.86 26.54 -8.38
N LYS A 60 -1.24 26.10 -7.18
CA LYS A 60 -0.33 25.56 -6.14
C LYS A 60 -0.92 24.29 -5.52
N PRO A 61 -0.10 23.31 -5.10
CA PRO A 61 -0.55 22.25 -4.20
C PRO A 61 -1.23 22.84 -2.95
N GLY A 62 -2.23 22.14 -2.42
CA GLY A 62 -2.66 22.34 -1.05
C GLY A 62 -1.71 21.64 -0.08
N GLU A 63 -1.83 21.95 1.20
CA GLU A 63 -1.07 21.27 2.25
C GLU A 63 -1.43 19.77 2.35
N LYS A 64 -0.49 18.98 2.87
CA LYS A 64 -0.71 17.57 3.17
C LYS A 64 -1.51 17.42 4.46
N CYS A 65 -2.21 16.30 4.62
CA CYS A 65 -2.66 15.85 5.94
C CYS A 65 -1.44 15.68 6.87
N ALA A 66 -1.59 16.00 8.16
CA ALA A 66 -0.49 15.94 9.14
C ALA A 66 0.15 14.54 9.19
N GLN A 67 1.47 14.48 9.03
CA GLN A 67 2.24 13.23 8.99
C GLN A 67 3.72 13.45 9.28
N MET A 68 4.42 12.46 9.86
CA MET A 68 5.87 12.46 9.85
C MET A 68 6.34 12.26 8.41
N ASN A 69 7.32 13.06 7.95
CA ASN A 69 7.92 12.86 6.64
C ASN A 69 8.86 11.63 6.67
N PRO A 70 8.53 10.50 6.00
CA PRO A 70 9.34 9.27 6.05
C PRO A 70 10.65 9.35 5.23
N PHE A 71 10.91 10.50 4.59
CA PHE A 71 12.16 10.81 3.89
C PHE A 71 12.88 12.02 4.50
N GLY A 72 12.31 12.65 5.55
CA GLY A 72 12.94 13.69 6.36
C GLY A 72 13.63 13.11 7.59
N LYS A 73 14.31 13.97 8.37
CA LYS A 73 14.96 13.58 9.64
C LYS A 73 13.96 13.47 10.80
N GLY A 74 12.89 12.71 10.63
CA GLY A 74 11.84 12.55 11.65
C GLY A 74 11.01 13.82 11.93
N ILE A 75 11.04 14.81 11.04
CA ILE A 75 10.26 16.05 11.17
C ILE A 75 8.81 15.75 10.81
N VAL A 76 7.87 16.23 11.65
CA VAL A 76 6.44 16.22 11.35
C VAL A 76 6.06 17.43 10.52
N GLU A 77 5.25 17.21 9.48
CA GLU A 77 4.69 18.24 8.62
C GLU A 77 3.16 18.27 8.85
N GLY A 78 2.66 19.30 9.54
CA GLY A 78 1.27 19.44 10.01
C GLY A 78 1.15 20.48 11.15
N SER A 79 -0.06 20.78 11.66
CA SER A 79 -0.28 21.69 12.82
C SER A 79 -1.74 21.69 13.34
N GLU A 80 -1.94 21.53 14.66
CA GLU A 80 -3.12 21.86 15.52
C GLU A 80 -2.59 22.11 16.99
N ASP A 81 -3.39 22.42 18.03
CA ASP A 81 -2.92 22.74 19.42
C ASP A 81 -4.05 22.62 20.50
N CYS A 82 -3.92 22.21 21.79
CA CYS A 82 -2.82 21.99 22.76
C CYS A 82 -2.99 20.78 23.77
N HIS A 83 -2.12 20.67 24.79
CA HIS A 83 -2.02 19.72 25.96
C HIS A 83 -3.33 19.50 26.81
N THR A 84 -3.52 18.52 27.74
CA THR A 84 -2.94 17.19 28.13
C THR A 84 -3.95 16.44 29.07
N VAL A 85 -3.91 15.09 29.12
CA VAL A 85 -4.57 14.15 30.10
C VAL A 85 -6.13 14.20 30.20
N THR A 86 -6.89 13.25 30.80
CA THR A 86 -6.60 12.03 31.58
C THR A 86 -7.45 10.76 31.25
N ASN A 87 -8.78 10.75 31.46
CA ASN A 87 -9.70 9.58 31.41
C ASN A 87 -10.19 9.14 30.00
N LYS A 88 -11.24 8.30 29.86
CA LYS A 88 -11.80 7.84 28.56
C LYS A 88 -12.68 8.86 27.80
N HIS A 89 -13.47 9.67 28.49
CA HIS A 89 -14.14 10.82 27.85
C HIS A 89 -13.14 11.95 27.60
N GLU A 90 -12.29 12.21 28.61
CA GLU A 90 -11.09 13.04 28.42
C GLU A 90 -10.27 12.56 27.23
N LEU A 91 -10.05 11.26 26.97
CA LEU A 91 -9.30 10.78 25.79
C LEU A 91 -9.89 11.25 24.46
N CYS A 92 -11.21 11.40 24.34
CA CYS A 92 -11.81 11.97 23.13
C CYS A 92 -11.50 13.48 23.03
N GLU A 93 -11.57 14.21 24.14
CA GLU A 93 -11.23 15.65 24.18
C GLU A 93 -9.71 15.89 24.08
N ILE A 94 -8.86 15.01 24.62
CA ILE A 94 -7.41 14.96 24.38
C ILE A 94 -7.22 14.80 22.88
N PHE A 95 -7.72 13.74 22.23
CA PHE A 95 -7.52 13.60 20.79
C PHE A 95 -8.05 14.81 19.99
N LYS A 96 -9.19 15.40 20.38
CA LYS A 96 -9.74 16.63 19.75
C LYS A 96 -8.90 17.88 19.95
N ASN A 97 -8.21 18.04 21.08
CA ASN A 97 -7.47 19.25 21.41
C ASN A 97 -5.95 19.09 21.20
N THR A 98 -5.36 17.91 21.40
CA THR A 98 -3.90 17.66 21.27
C THR A 98 -3.37 18.03 19.88
N PRO A 99 -2.19 18.67 19.79
CA PRO A 99 -1.59 19.06 18.52
C PRO A 99 -1.54 17.93 17.50
N ALA A 100 -1.76 18.25 16.22
CA ALA A 100 -1.69 17.24 15.16
C ALA A 100 -0.30 16.60 15.07
N ASP A 101 0.74 17.41 15.32
CA ASP A 101 2.13 16.97 15.36
C ASP A 101 2.49 16.28 16.68
N GLU A 102 1.97 16.67 17.85
CA GLU A 102 2.09 15.85 19.07
C GLU A 102 1.43 14.48 18.90
N LEU A 103 0.22 14.41 18.33
CA LEU A 103 -0.46 13.14 18.06
C LEU A 103 0.33 12.28 17.07
N VAL A 104 0.78 12.85 15.94
CA VAL A 104 1.61 12.14 14.98
C VAL A 104 2.92 11.68 15.61
N ASN A 105 3.61 12.52 16.40
CA ASN A 105 4.82 12.15 17.13
C ASN A 105 4.56 11.02 18.14
N ALA A 106 3.45 11.07 18.88
CA ALA A 106 3.08 10.04 19.86
C ALA A 106 2.75 8.70 19.19
N PHE A 107 1.93 8.69 18.13
CA PHE A 107 1.63 7.48 17.35
C PHE A 107 2.90 6.89 16.71
N VAL A 108 3.72 7.72 16.06
CA VAL A 108 4.99 7.30 15.44
C VAL A 108 5.97 6.76 16.48
N SER A 109 6.12 7.42 17.63
CA SER A 109 7.01 6.95 18.70
C SER A 109 6.54 5.60 19.24
N ALA A 110 5.24 5.41 19.42
CA ALA A 110 4.66 4.14 19.84
C ALA A 110 4.77 3.05 18.75
N GLU A 111 4.91 3.40 17.47
CA GLU A 111 5.15 2.44 16.37
C GLU A 111 6.62 2.06 16.24
N ILE A 112 7.54 3.01 16.41
CA ILE A 112 9.00 2.79 16.40
C ILE A 112 9.44 1.90 17.57
N ASN A 113 8.82 2.05 18.75
CA ASN A 113 9.13 1.24 19.94
C ASN A 113 8.55 -0.20 19.93
N ARG A 114 8.11 -0.70 18.77
CA ARG A 114 7.59 -2.08 18.62
C ARG A 114 8.70 -3.06 18.24
N PRO A 115 8.50 -4.38 18.45
CA PRO A 115 9.41 -5.40 17.93
C PRO A 115 9.61 -5.26 16.41
N PRO A 116 10.87 -5.26 15.91
CA PRO A 116 11.22 -5.02 14.50
C PRO A 116 10.47 -5.86 13.45
N ALA A 117 9.91 -7.01 13.85
CA ALA A 117 9.14 -7.91 13.00
C ALA A 117 7.71 -7.42 12.66
N VAL A 118 7.18 -6.39 13.32
CA VAL A 118 5.72 -6.12 13.37
C VAL A 118 5.28 -4.94 12.50
N ILE A 119 4.93 -5.22 11.22
CA ILE A 119 4.29 -4.23 10.34
C ILE A 119 2.79 -4.12 10.69
N ASN A 120 2.45 -3.18 11.57
CA ASN A 120 1.07 -2.77 11.86
C ASN A 120 1.05 -1.24 12.08
N ALA A 121 -0.06 -0.57 11.83
CA ALA A 121 -0.30 0.77 12.39
C ALA A 121 -1.10 0.68 13.70
N PHE A 122 -1.22 1.76 14.47
CA PHE A 122 -2.26 1.89 15.52
C PHE A 122 -3.60 2.31 14.93
N LEU A 123 -3.58 3.23 13.96
CA LEU A 123 -4.78 3.71 13.27
C LEU A 123 -4.91 2.95 11.95
N LEU A 124 -5.99 2.18 11.83
CA LEU A 124 -6.31 1.33 10.67
C LEU A 124 -7.83 1.42 10.39
N PRO A 125 -8.29 1.03 9.19
CA PRO A 125 -9.70 0.76 8.95
C PRO A 125 -10.26 -0.24 9.97
N VAL A 126 -11.46 0.05 10.50
CA VAL A 126 -12.18 -0.78 11.47
C VAL A 126 -13.59 -1.07 10.97
N VAL A 127 -14.24 -2.10 11.51
CA VAL A 127 -15.70 -2.21 11.42
C VAL A 127 -16.30 -1.15 12.33
N GLU A 128 -17.08 -0.25 11.76
CA GLU A 128 -17.62 0.92 12.44
C GLU A 128 -18.83 0.57 13.29
N LYS A 129 -18.87 1.14 14.50
CA LYS A 129 -20.05 1.09 15.38
C LYS A 129 -21.16 1.92 14.78
N TYR A 130 -22.39 1.44 14.87
CA TYR A 130 -23.56 2.22 14.51
C TYR A 130 -23.74 3.40 15.48
N TYR A 131 -23.96 4.58 14.92
CA TYR A 131 -24.44 5.77 15.62
C TYR A 131 -25.56 6.40 14.78
N GLU A 132 -26.60 6.92 15.44
CA GLU A 132 -27.72 7.54 14.73
C GLU A 132 -27.28 8.78 13.94
N GLY A 133 -27.75 8.90 12.69
CA GLY A 133 -27.37 9.98 11.78
C GLY A 133 -25.95 9.92 11.20
N VAL A 134 -25.16 8.88 11.51
CA VAL A 134 -23.79 8.71 10.99
C VAL A 134 -23.75 7.58 9.95
N GLU A 135 -23.39 7.92 8.71
CA GLU A 135 -23.08 6.94 7.66
C GLU A 135 -21.77 6.20 8.01
N ARG A 136 -21.77 4.87 7.85
CA ARG A 136 -20.59 4.02 8.06
C ARG A 136 -19.99 3.64 6.72
N PHE A 137 -18.66 3.69 6.60
CA PHE A 137 -17.94 3.25 5.41
C PHE A 137 -17.68 1.73 5.42
N PHE A 138 -17.39 1.17 6.59
CA PHE A 138 -17.27 -0.27 6.82
C PHE A 138 -18.23 -0.74 7.92
N ASP A 139 -19.41 -1.24 7.53
CA ASP A 139 -20.38 -1.85 8.44
C ASP A 139 -20.11 -3.32 8.76
N GLU A 140 -19.40 -4.03 7.87
CA GLU A 140 -18.88 -5.38 8.05
C GLU A 140 -17.38 -5.48 7.70
N LEU A 141 -16.75 -6.64 7.94
CA LEU A 141 -15.38 -6.91 7.46
C LEU A 141 -15.41 -7.08 5.93
N PRO A 142 -14.59 -6.35 5.14
CA PRO A 142 -14.62 -6.45 3.67
C PRO A 142 -14.42 -7.86 3.10
N LEU A 143 -13.74 -8.73 3.84
CA LEU A 143 -13.55 -10.14 3.50
C LEU A 143 -14.88 -10.90 3.36
N ILE A 144 -15.87 -10.59 4.21
CA ILE A 144 -17.22 -11.16 4.19
C ILE A 144 -17.94 -10.67 2.93
N ALA A 145 -17.87 -9.36 2.65
CA ALA A 145 -18.46 -8.76 1.45
C ALA A 145 -17.88 -9.37 0.15
N PHE A 146 -16.57 -9.62 0.07
CA PHE A 146 -15.96 -10.31 -1.07
C PHE A 146 -16.37 -11.78 -1.17
N ARG A 147 -16.43 -12.50 -0.04
CA ARG A 147 -16.87 -13.91 0.04
C ARG A 147 -18.32 -14.08 -0.41
N GLU A 148 -19.20 -13.17 -0.01
CA GLU A 148 -20.65 -13.22 -0.21
C GLU A 148 -21.13 -12.33 -1.36
N ASN A 149 -20.20 -11.95 -2.25
CA ASN A 149 -20.48 -11.25 -3.51
C ASN A 149 -21.12 -9.85 -3.35
N ARG A 150 -21.06 -9.22 -2.17
CA ARG A 150 -21.52 -7.85 -1.85
C ARG A 150 -20.48 -6.77 -2.19
N PHE A 151 -19.87 -6.85 -3.38
CA PHE A 151 -18.90 -5.84 -3.84
C PHE A 151 -19.20 -5.38 -5.27
N ASN A 152 -18.69 -4.21 -5.65
CA ASN A 152 -18.84 -3.67 -7.00
C ASN A 152 -17.88 -4.35 -7.98
N LYS A 153 -18.42 -4.89 -9.08
CA LYS A 153 -17.66 -5.66 -10.09
C LYS A 153 -17.05 -4.71 -11.12
N VAL A 154 -15.95 -4.07 -10.74
CA VAL A 154 -15.11 -3.25 -11.62
C VAL A 154 -13.84 -4.03 -12.00
N PRO A 155 -13.28 -3.82 -13.20
CA PRO A 155 -11.97 -4.36 -13.56
C PRO A 155 -10.90 -3.90 -12.57
N ILE A 156 -9.95 -4.78 -12.25
CA ILE A 156 -8.93 -4.57 -11.21
C ILE A 156 -7.55 -5.00 -11.72
N ILE A 157 -6.54 -4.13 -11.56
CA ILE A 157 -5.12 -4.53 -11.57
C ILE A 157 -4.62 -4.57 -10.14
N ILE A 158 -3.90 -5.63 -9.75
CA ILE A 158 -3.09 -5.67 -8.52
C ILE A 158 -1.67 -6.14 -8.84
N THR A 159 -0.70 -5.51 -8.19
CA THR A 159 0.73 -5.86 -8.26
C THR A 159 1.18 -6.48 -6.94
N ILE A 160 2.08 -7.47 -7.01
CA ILE A 160 2.93 -7.91 -5.90
C ILE A 160 4.39 -7.71 -6.32
N ASN A 161 5.16 -6.92 -5.59
CA ASN A 161 6.61 -6.79 -5.74
C ASN A 161 7.31 -8.06 -5.20
N SER A 162 8.48 -8.44 -5.72
CA SER A 162 9.11 -9.71 -5.34
C SER A 162 9.57 -9.80 -3.89
N PHE A 163 9.87 -8.66 -3.24
CA PHE A 163 10.26 -8.56 -1.85
C PHE A 163 9.61 -7.35 -1.16
N GLU A 164 8.27 -7.34 -1.10
CA GLU A 164 7.47 -6.27 -0.46
C GLU A 164 7.99 -5.86 0.92
N SER A 165 8.36 -6.80 1.79
CA SER A 165 8.80 -6.46 3.15
C SER A 165 10.15 -5.74 3.25
N ALA A 166 10.94 -5.67 2.17
CA ALA A 166 12.35 -5.26 2.24
C ALA A 166 12.60 -3.83 2.74
N LEU A 167 11.62 -2.92 2.64
CA LEU A 167 11.73 -1.55 3.18
C LEU A 167 11.32 -1.43 4.66
N PHE A 168 10.71 -2.47 5.23
CA PHE A 168 10.11 -2.46 6.57
C PHE A 168 10.89 -3.29 7.61
N VAL A 169 11.75 -4.20 7.17
CA VAL A 169 12.59 -4.99 8.08
C VAL A 169 13.76 -4.13 8.56
N ASN A 170 13.69 -3.70 9.81
CA ASN A 170 14.79 -3.04 10.51
C ASN A 170 15.89 -4.05 10.86
N LYS A 171 17.12 -3.56 11.05
CA LYS A 171 18.19 -4.32 11.70
C LYS A 171 18.11 -4.16 13.21
N ASP A 172 18.26 -5.26 13.95
CA ASP A 172 18.63 -5.24 15.36
C ASP A 172 20.15 -5.45 15.54
N GLU A 173 20.59 -5.68 16.78
CA GLU A 173 22.01 -5.90 17.13
C GLU A 173 22.60 -7.20 16.53
N ASN A 174 21.74 -8.18 16.18
CA ASN A 174 22.14 -9.46 15.60
C ASN A 174 22.02 -9.48 14.06
N GLY A 175 21.11 -8.69 13.49
CA GLY A 175 21.03 -8.48 12.04
C GLY A 175 19.62 -8.17 11.53
N VAL A 176 19.30 -8.67 10.33
CA VAL A 176 18.00 -8.46 9.64
C VAL A 176 16.93 -9.48 10.09
N VAL A 177 17.30 -10.48 10.88
CA VAL A 177 16.50 -11.71 11.07
C VAL A 177 16.04 -11.85 12.53
N TYR A 178 14.74 -11.70 12.77
CA TYR A 178 14.15 -11.81 14.10
C TYR A 178 13.79 -13.27 14.44
N GLU A 179 14.27 -13.77 15.59
CA GLU A 179 14.16 -15.19 15.95
C GLU A 179 12.77 -15.66 16.38
N ASP A 180 11.99 -14.82 17.10
CA ASP A 180 10.70 -15.24 17.62
C ASP A 180 9.60 -15.19 16.56
N LEU A 181 9.45 -16.28 15.81
CA LEU A 181 8.43 -16.40 14.76
C LEU A 181 6.98 -16.38 15.29
N LYS A 182 6.74 -16.40 16.62
CA LYS A 182 5.38 -16.22 17.19
C LYS A 182 4.78 -14.85 16.84
N TYR A 183 5.60 -13.85 16.54
CA TYR A 183 5.12 -12.53 16.09
C TYR A 183 4.53 -12.52 14.67
N PHE A 184 4.71 -13.60 13.90
CA PHE A 184 4.06 -13.80 12.59
C PHE A 184 2.80 -14.69 12.67
N ILE A 185 2.27 -14.92 13.88
CA ILE A 185 0.91 -15.45 14.08
C ILE A 185 -0.10 -14.38 13.65
N PRO A 186 -0.94 -14.62 12.64
CA PRO A 186 -1.92 -13.62 12.21
C PRO A 186 -2.99 -13.39 13.29
N ARG A 187 -3.22 -12.11 13.66
CA ARG A 187 -4.12 -11.69 14.75
C ARG A 187 -5.53 -12.30 14.69
N PHE A 188 -6.07 -12.53 13.49
CA PHE A 188 -7.40 -13.11 13.30
C PHE A 188 -7.52 -14.58 13.77
N LEU A 189 -6.41 -15.29 14.02
CA LEU A 189 -6.43 -16.62 14.62
C LEU A 189 -6.63 -16.59 16.15
N GLN A 190 -6.46 -15.43 16.80
CA GLN A 190 -6.59 -15.22 18.24
C GLN A 190 -5.69 -16.11 19.14
N ILE A 191 -4.69 -16.78 18.57
CA ILE A 191 -3.73 -17.63 19.27
C ILE A 191 -2.82 -16.76 20.16
N GLN A 192 -2.81 -17.02 21.47
CA GLN A 192 -1.99 -16.28 22.43
C GLN A 192 -0.53 -16.77 22.42
N HIS A 193 0.43 -15.85 22.43
CA HIS A 193 1.88 -16.14 22.29
C HIS A 193 2.46 -17.11 23.33
N GLY A 194 1.86 -17.23 24.51
CA GLY A 194 2.30 -18.13 25.58
C GLY A 194 1.78 -19.57 25.47
N THR A 195 1.04 -19.93 24.42
CA THR A 195 0.41 -21.25 24.28
C THR A 195 1.27 -22.23 23.49
N GLU A 196 1.07 -23.53 23.72
CA GLU A 196 1.67 -24.58 22.88
C GLU A 196 1.26 -24.42 21.41
N GLN A 197 0.02 -23.99 21.14
CA GLN A 197 -0.46 -23.70 19.79
C GLN A 197 0.36 -22.60 19.09
N ALA A 198 0.81 -21.57 19.82
CA ALA A 198 1.71 -20.54 19.29
C ALA A 198 3.11 -21.11 18.98
N VAL A 199 3.63 -21.99 19.85
CA VAL A 199 4.90 -22.70 19.60
C VAL A 199 4.78 -23.58 18.35
N GLN A 200 3.75 -24.42 18.25
CA GLN A 200 3.50 -25.26 17.07
C GLN A 200 3.35 -24.44 15.77
N PHE A 201 2.72 -23.26 15.83
CA PHE A 201 2.61 -22.36 14.68
C PHE A 201 3.98 -21.81 14.27
N ALA A 202 4.76 -21.31 15.23
CA ALA A 202 6.12 -20.82 15.00
C ALA A 202 7.07 -21.93 14.49
N SER A 203 6.96 -23.17 14.98
CA SER A 203 7.69 -24.32 14.45
C SER A 203 7.33 -24.64 13.01
N LYS A 204 6.05 -24.55 12.60
CA LYS A 204 5.65 -24.73 11.20
C LYS A 204 6.25 -23.65 10.29
N LEU A 205 6.24 -22.38 10.73
CA LEU A 205 6.94 -21.31 10.01
C LEU A 205 8.46 -21.56 9.93
N ARG A 206 9.07 -21.99 11.04
CA ARG A 206 10.51 -22.27 11.10
C ARG A 206 10.88 -23.34 10.10
N ASN A 207 10.20 -24.48 10.14
CA ASN A 207 10.53 -25.65 9.33
C ASN A 207 10.32 -25.38 7.83
N TYR A 208 9.30 -24.58 7.46
CA TYR A 208 9.02 -24.28 6.05
C TYR A 208 9.99 -23.24 5.45
N TYR A 209 10.26 -22.13 6.15
CA TYR A 209 11.11 -21.06 5.60
C TYR A 209 12.60 -21.24 5.88
N PHE A 210 12.98 -21.83 7.02
CA PHE A 210 14.39 -21.87 7.47
C PHE A 210 14.93 -23.30 7.62
N GLY A 211 14.11 -24.23 8.10
CA GLY A 211 14.56 -25.54 8.58
C GLY A 211 15.51 -25.38 9.78
N ASP A 212 16.57 -26.18 9.80
CA ASP A 212 17.60 -26.17 10.84
C ASP A 212 18.64 -25.04 10.68
N ARG A 213 18.49 -24.18 9.66
CA ARG A 213 19.42 -23.07 9.41
C ARG A 213 19.45 -22.08 10.59
N LYS A 214 20.62 -21.52 10.85
CA LYS A 214 20.82 -20.44 11.82
C LYS A 214 20.20 -19.14 11.30
N PHE A 215 19.83 -18.25 12.23
CA PHE A 215 19.22 -16.98 11.91
C PHE A 215 20.31 -15.92 11.81
N ASP A 216 20.91 -15.84 10.62
CA ASP A 216 21.98 -14.91 10.26
C ASP A 216 21.72 -14.32 8.86
N GLU A 217 22.63 -13.47 8.34
CA GLU A 217 22.44 -12.83 7.02
C GLU A 217 22.30 -13.85 5.86
N ASN A 218 22.66 -15.13 6.01
CA ASN A 218 22.48 -16.14 4.97
C ASN A 218 21.00 -16.51 4.75
N VAL A 219 20.15 -16.41 5.78
CA VAL A 219 18.70 -16.66 5.68
C VAL A 219 17.86 -15.40 5.49
N LYS A 220 18.51 -14.26 5.26
CA LYS A 220 17.87 -12.96 5.00
C LYS A 220 16.86 -13.00 3.86
N THR A 221 17.16 -13.69 2.77
CA THR A 221 16.24 -13.86 1.64
C THR A 221 15.00 -14.67 2.03
N ASP A 222 15.17 -15.71 2.84
CA ASP A 222 14.07 -16.51 3.38
C ASP A 222 13.19 -15.72 4.36
N TYR A 223 13.81 -14.89 5.20
CA TYR A 223 13.10 -13.98 6.11
C TYR A 223 12.31 -12.90 5.33
N LEU A 224 12.90 -12.32 4.28
CA LEU A 224 12.20 -11.40 3.37
C LEU A 224 11.04 -12.09 2.63
N ASN A 225 11.20 -13.37 2.25
CA ASN A 225 10.11 -14.16 1.69
C ASN A 225 8.98 -14.37 2.72
N LEU A 226 9.30 -14.85 3.93
CA LEU A 226 8.34 -15.02 5.03
C LEU A 226 7.52 -13.76 5.29
N THR A 227 8.19 -12.62 5.43
CA THR A 227 7.55 -11.35 5.77
C THR A 227 6.79 -10.74 4.59
N SER A 228 7.28 -10.87 3.35
CA SER A 228 6.53 -10.45 2.16
C SER A 228 5.26 -11.28 1.95
N ASP A 229 5.35 -12.59 2.19
CA ASP A 229 4.19 -13.49 2.12
C ASP A 229 3.18 -13.18 3.24
N HIS A 230 3.67 -13.00 4.47
CA HIS A 230 2.82 -12.74 5.64
C HIS A 230 2.07 -11.41 5.58
N TYR A 231 2.72 -10.32 5.14
CA TYR A 231 2.11 -8.98 5.18
C TYR A 231 1.39 -8.57 3.90
N PHE A 232 1.76 -9.14 2.75
CA PHE A 232 1.29 -8.67 1.45
C PHE A 232 0.76 -9.81 0.56
N ALA A 233 1.62 -10.76 0.16
CA ALA A 233 1.30 -11.65 -0.94
C ALA A 233 0.16 -12.65 -0.61
N ARG A 234 0.10 -13.19 0.63
CA ARG A 234 -0.99 -14.07 1.09
C ARG A 234 -2.36 -13.40 0.96
N ASP A 235 -2.46 -12.15 1.40
CA ASP A 235 -3.73 -11.44 1.52
C ASP A 235 -4.22 -10.95 0.14
N THR A 236 -3.30 -10.47 -0.69
CA THR A 236 -3.57 -10.20 -2.11
C THR A 236 -4.06 -11.45 -2.84
N MET A 237 -3.37 -12.59 -2.69
CA MET A 237 -3.77 -13.81 -3.39
C MET A 237 -5.10 -14.38 -2.89
N LEU A 238 -5.42 -14.23 -1.59
CA LEU A 238 -6.73 -14.58 -1.06
C LEU A 238 -7.84 -13.71 -1.67
N PHE A 239 -7.62 -12.40 -1.78
CA PHE A 239 -8.54 -11.50 -2.48
C PHE A 239 -8.76 -11.93 -3.93
N MET A 240 -7.69 -12.21 -4.67
CA MET A 240 -7.76 -12.67 -6.06
C MET A 240 -8.54 -14.00 -6.21
N GLU A 241 -8.33 -14.98 -5.32
CA GLU A 241 -9.08 -16.24 -5.32
C GLU A 241 -10.54 -16.13 -4.87
N LEU A 242 -10.91 -15.13 -4.06
CA LEU A 242 -12.29 -14.88 -3.68
C LEU A 242 -13.05 -14.15 -4.79
N VAL A 243 -12.47 -13.08 -5.34
CA VAL A 243 -13.12 -12.23 -6.34
C VAL A 243 -13.21 -12.91 -7.72
N SER A 244 -12.23 -13.75 -8.09
CA SER A 244 -12.23 -14.47 -9.39
C SER A 244 -13.41 -15.44 -9.58
N LYS A 245 -14.08 -15.84 -8.48
CA LYS A 245 -15.33 -16.63 -8.52
C LYS A 245 -16.51 -15.85 -9.13
N TYR A 246 -16.50 -14.52 -9.00
CA TYR A 246 -17.65 -13.65 -9.28
C TYR A 246 -17.35 -12.55 -10.30
N HIS A 247 -16.07 -12.22 -10.56
CA HIS A 247 -15.65 -11.22 -11.54
C HIS A 247 -14.38 -11.66 -12.27
N LYS A 248 -14.28 -11.40 -13.58
CA LYS A 248 -13.25 -11.97 -14.46
C LYS A 248 -12.23 -10.97 -15.01
N ASP A 249 -12.47 -9.66 -14.94
CA ASP A 249 -11.53 -8.65 -15.46
C ASP A 249 -10.49 -8.25 -14.39
N LEU A 250 -9.92 -9.29 -13.75
CA LEU A 250 -8.87 -9.21 -12.75
C LEU A 250 -7.50 -9.42 -13.38
N TYR A 251 -6.50 -8.62 -13.03
CA TYR A 251 -5.18 -8.63 -13.66
C TYR A 251 -4.08 -8.60 -12.61
N LEU A 252 -3.43 -9.76 -12.38
CA LEU A 252 -2.31 -9.87 -11.46
C LEU A 252 -0.99 -9.54 -12.16
N CYS A 253 -0.17 -8.70 -11.53
CA CYS A 253 1.23 -8.46 -11.90
C CYS A 253 2.15 -8.97 -10.79
N ARG A 254 3.26 -9.62 -11.17
CA ARG A 254 4.43 -9.80 -10.30
C ARG A 254 5.55 -8.90 -10.80
N PHE A 255 5.94 -7.92 -10.00
CA PHE A 255 7.03 -7.01 -10.34
C PHE A 255 8.33 -7.49 -9.66
N ASP A 256 9.30 -7.90 -10.47
CA ASP A 256 10.59 -8.48 -10.05
C ASP A 256 11.75 -7.88 -10.86
N TYR A 257 11.50 -6.71 -11.45
CA TYR A 257 12.48 -5.97 -12.25
C TYR A 257 13.39 -5.17 -11.32
N ASN A 258 14.68 -5.47 -11.36
CA ASN A 258 15.72 -4.72 -10.67
C ASN A 258 16.29 -3.64 -11.59
N GLY A 259 15.83 -2.39 -11.44
CA GLY A 259 16.28 -1.26 -12.25
C GLY A 259 16.83 -0.10 -11.42
N ASN A 260 17.33 0.93 -12.10
CA ASN A 260 18.03 2.04 -11.44
C ASN A 260 17.11 2.93 -10.61
N VAL A 261 15.80 2.95 -10.91
CA VAL A 261 14.83 3.74 -10.14
C VAL A 261 14.21 2.99 -8.96
N ASN A 262 14.57 1.72 -8.73
CA ASN A 262 14.17 1.00 -7.52
C ASN A 262 14.74 1.65 -6.26
N THR A 263 13.99 1.53 -5.17
CA THR A 263 14.34 2.06 -3.85
C THR A 263 15.44 1.22 -3.21
N SER A 264 15.45 -0.10 -3.46
CA SER A 264 16.55 -1.00 -3.12
C SER A 264 17.89 -0.59 -3.76
N THR A 265 17.88 -0.31 -5.07
CA THR A 265 19.07 0.12 -5.83
C THR A 265 19.58 1.47 -5.33
N ILE A 266 18.71 2.48 -5.22
CA ILE A 266 19.09 3.83 -4.78
C ILE A 266 19.56 3.86 -3.30
N LYS A 267 19.10 2.94 -2.46
CA LYS A 267 19.58 2.77 -1.08
C LYS A 267 20.75 1.78 -0.96
N ASN A 268 21.30 1.25 -2.05
CA ASN A 268 22.39 0.25 -2.07
C ASN A 268 22.12 -0.99 -1.19
N MET A 269 20.87 -1.47 -1.14
CA MET A 269 20.43 -2.51 -0.19
C MET A 269 20.90 -3.94 -0.53
N GLY A 270 21.58 -4.14 -1.67
CA GLY A 270 22.05 -5.46 -2.13
C GLY A 270 20.94 -6.41 -2.59
N LEU A 271 19.69 -5.95 -2.67
CA LEU A 271 18.52 -6.74 -3.05
C LEU A 271 18.46 -6.95 -4.57
N GLN A 272 18.28 -8.19 -5.00
CA GLN A 272 18.04 -8.54 -6.40
C GLN A 272 16.54 -8.78 -6.63
N GLY A 273 15.83 -7.72 -7.01
CA GLY A 273 14.37 -7.72 -7.20
C GLY A 273 13.77 -6.35 -6.88
N ALA A 274 12.45 -6.31 -6.68
CA ALA A 274 11.71 -5.09 -6.37
C ALA A 274 11.18 -5.08 -4.93
N SER A 275 11.29 -3.92 -4.28
CA SER A 275 10.80 -3.68 -2.91
C SER A 275 9.46 -2.91 -2.91
N HIS A 276 8.88 -2.66 -1.74
CA HIS A 276 7.55 -2.04 -1.66
C HIS A 276 7.44 -0.72 -2.42
N GLY A 277 6.43 -0.63 -3.28
CA GLY A 277 6.14 0.56 -4.07
C GLY A 277 7.12 0.82 -5.21
N ASP A 278 8.04 -0.09 -5.55
CA ASP A 278 9.01 0.15 -6.62
C ASP A 278 8.36 0.25 -8.01
N LEU A 279 7.35 -0.56 -8.34
CA LEU A 279 6.55 -0.37 -9.57
C LEU A 279 5.95 1.06 -9.69
N VAL A 280 5.60 1.69 -8.57
CA VAL A 280 5.03 3.05 -8.56
C VAL A 280 6.06 4.10 -9.01
N GLN A 281 7.36 3.84 -8.84
CA GLN A 281 8.45 4.71 -9.30
C GLN A 281 8.55 4.78 -10.84
N TYR A 282 8.04 3.76 -11.54
CA TYR A 282 7.99 3.69 -13.00
C TYR A 282 6.72 4.33 -13.60
N ILE A 283 5.68 4.57 -12.79
CA ILE A 283 4.42 5.18 -13.23
C ILE A 283 4.40 6.68 -12.96
N PHE A 284 4.89 7.13 -11.79
CA PHE A 284 4.80 8.54 -11.38
C PHE A 284 6.13 9.28 -11.50
N TYR A 285 6.14 10.36 -12.29
CA TYR A 285 7.32 11.20 -12.51
C TYR A 285 7.92 11.75 -11.20
N ARG A 286 9.21 11.48 -10.99
CA ARG A 286 10.06 12.15 -9.99
C ARG A 286 11.38 12.55 -10.66
N SER A 287 11.78 13.82 -10.50
CA SER A 287 12.93 14.39 -11.21
C SER A 287 14.27 13.76 -10.82
N ASN A 288 14.42 13.30 -9.58
CA ASN A 288 15.60 12.57 -9.11
C ASN A 288 15.65 11.12 -9.63
N LYS A 289 14.50 10.42 -9.71
CA LYS A 289 14.41 9.07 -10.27
C LYS A 289 14.73 9.09 -11.77
N LEU A 290 14.12 9.99 -12.56
CA LEU A 290 14.36 10.02 -14.01
C LEU A 290 15.80 10.36 -14.40
N LYS A 291 16.57 11.05 -13.53
CA LYS A 291 18.01 11.31 -13.74
C LYS A 291 18.90 10.06 -13.67
N VAL A 292 18.45 8.98 -13.04
CA VAL A 292 19.22 7.73 -12.91
C VAL A 292 18.68 6.57 -13.76
N ALA A 293 17.50 6.75 -14.38
CA ALA A 293 16.86 5.75 -15.22
C ALA A 293 17.75 5.33 -16.42
N SER A 294 17.95 4.03 -16.59
CA SER A 294 18.57 3.43 -17.78
C SER A 294 17.62 3.41 -18.98
N GLY A 295 18.11 3.00 -20.15
CA GLY A 295 17.26 2.73 -21.33
C GLY A 295 16.16 1.71 -21.03
N SER A 296 16.49 0.62 -20.33
CA SER A 296 15.50 -0.40 -19.93
C SER A 296 14.53 0.12 -18.87
N ASP A 297 14.95 1.00 -17.95
CA ASP A 297 13.99 1.64 -17.03
C ASP A 297 12.97 2.49 -17.81
N VAL A 298 13.41 3.18 -18.89
CA VAL A 298 12.54 3.96 -19.78
C VAL A 298 11.59 3.06 -20.58
N GLU A 299 12.02 1.86 -21.01
CA GLU A 299 11.15 0.86 -21.63
C GLU A 299 10.06 0.38 -20.67
N ILE A 300 10.41 0.11 -19.40
CA ILE A 300 9.45 -0.27 -18.35
C ILE A 300 8.49 0.90 -18.01
N ILE A 301 8.98 2.16 -17.93
CA ILE A 301 8.13 3.36 -17.77
C ILE A 301 7.10 3.44 -18.91
N ASN A 302 7.55 3.33 -20.16
CA ASN A 302 6.67 3.42 -21.33
C ASN A 302 5.62 2.30 -21.35
N MET A 303 6.03 1.05 -21.08
CA MET A 303 5.13 -0.10 -20.98
C MET A 303 4.06 0.11 -19.90
N LEU A 304 4.47 0.41 -18.67
CA LEU A 304 3.56 0.50 -17.53
C LEU A 304 2.61 1.69 -17.66
N THR A 305 3.10 2.86 -18.10
CA THR A 305 2.24 4.04 -18.29
C THR A 305 1.25 3.85 -19.44
N GLU A 306 1.62 3.19 -20.55
CA GLU A 306 0.67 2.83 -21.61
C GLU A 306 -0.35 1.79 -21.13
N ALA A 307 0.10 0.71 -20.48
CA ALA A 307 -0.77 -0.36 -20.00
C ALA A 307 -1.81 0.13 -18.98
N TRP A 308 -1.42 0.99 -18.02
CA TRP A 308 -2.35 1.61 -17.07
C TRP A 308 -3.30 2.60 -17.76
N CYS A 309 -2.80 3.44 -18.68
CA CYS A 309 -3.66 4.36 -19.43
C CYS A 309 -4.69 3.63 -20.28
N ASN A 310 -4.35 2.46 -20.84
CA ASN A 310 -5.26 1.67 -21.66
C ASN A 310 -6.22 0.83 -20.81
N PHE A 311 -5.78 0.36 -19.64
CA PHE A 311 -6.66 -0.23 -18.63
C PHE A 311 -7.75 0.75 -18.18
N VAL A 312 -7.38 1.98 -17.80
CA VAL A 312 -8.35 3.03 -17.38
C VAL A 312 -9.39 3.34 -18.48
N LYS A 313 -9.02 3.23 -19.76
CA LYS A 313 -9.95 3.46 -20.89
C LYS A 313 -10.83 2.27 -21.25
N THR A 314 -10.41 1.04 -20.97
CA THR A 314 -10.98 -0.18 -21.60
C THR A 314 -11.24 -1.35 -20.65
N GLY A 315 -10.86 -1.24 -19.38
CA GLY A 315 -10.85 -2.34 -18.42
C GLY A 315 -9.75 -3.39 -18.65
N ARG A 316 -8.88 -3.21 -19.67
CA ARG A 316 -7.91 -4.24 -20.11
C ARG A 316 -6.50 -3.66 -20.30
N PRO A 317 -5.48 -4.07 -19.53
CA PRO A 317 -4.13 -3.56 -19.69
C PRO A 317 -3.50 -4.12 -20.97
N HIS A 318 -2.99 -3.22 -21.81
CA HIS A 318 -2.30 -3.57 -23.06
C HIS A 318 -1.40 -2.40 -23.52
N TRP A 319 -0.27 -2.73 -24.16
CA TRP A 319 0.70 -1.75 -24.66
C TRP A 319 1.17 -2.11 -26.08
N LYS A 320 1.68 -1.13 -26.83
CA LYS A 320 1.94 -1.24 -28.27
C LYS A 320 3.03 -2.26 -28.62
N THR A 321 4.03 -2.42 -27.75
CA THR A 321 5.19 -3.31 -27.95
C THR A 321 5.06 -4.67 -27.26
N GLN A 322 3.85 -5.07 -26.87
CA GLN A 322 3.65 -6.31 -26.11
C GLN A 322 4.00 -7.57 -26.93
N GLN A 323 4.93 -8.38 -26.43
CA GLN A 323 5.25 -9.71 -26.96
C GLN A 323 4.40 -10.81 -26.30
N THR A 324 3.81 -10.50 -25.14
CA THR A 324 2.86 -11.35 -24.42
C THR A 324 1.59 -10.54 -24.17
N LYS A 325 0.42 -11.19 -24.24
CA LYS A 325 -0.87 -10.56 -23.90
C LYS A 325 -1.10 -10.73 -22.40
N TRP A 326 -1.29 -9.65 -21.65
CA TRP A 326 -1.66 -9.75 -20.24
C TRP A 326 -3.04 -10.40 -20.11
N LEU A 327 -3.07 -11.68 -19.70
CA LEU A 327 -4.29 -12.45 -19.49
C LEU A 327 -4.90 -12.14 -18.11
N PRO A 328 -6.22 -12.22 -17.97
CA PRO A 328 -6.86 -12.08 -16.67
C PRO A 328 -6.51 -13.25 -15.75
N TYR A 329 -6.46 -12.98 -14.46
CA TYR A 329 -6.27 -13.96 -13.40
C TYR A 329 -7.52 -14.84 -13.24
N ASN A 330 -7.29 -16.14 -13.08
CA ASN A 330 -8.28 -17.11 -12.63
C ASN A 330 -7.66 -18.02 -11.55
N LYS A 331 -8.49 -18.66 -10.73
CA LYS A 331 -8.04 -19.49 -9.61
C LYS A 331 -7.37 -20.77 -10.08
N GLU A 332 -7.65 -21.26 -11.28
CA GLU A 332 -7.20 -22.55 -11.79
C GLU A 332 -5.72 -22.47 -12.17
N GLU A 333 -5.41 -21.64 -13.17
CA GLU A 333 -4.09 -21.42 -13.76
C GLU A 333 -3.21 -20.46 -12.93
N LYS A 334 -3.82 -19.55 -12.17
CA LYS A 334 -3.16 -18.58 -11.26
C LYS A 334 -2.15 -17.69 -11.98
N LEU A 335 -2.50 -17.24 -13.19
CA LEU A 335 -1.61 -16.47 -14.07
C LEU A 335 -1.37 -15.04 -13.57
N CYS A 336 -0.13 -14.57 -13.71
CA CYS A 336 0.27 -13.18 -13.54
C CYS A 336 1.14 -12.71 -14.71
N LEU A 337 1.11 -11.41 -15.03
CA LEU A 337 2.17 -10.78 -15.80
C LEU A 337 3.40 -10.61 -14.89
N ASN A 338 4.40 -11.45 -15.09
CA ASN A 338 5.70 -11.35 -14.43
C ASN A 338 6.61 -10.43 -15.25
N ILE A 339 7.14 -9.39 -14.60
CA ILE A 339 8.06 -8.42 -15.18
C ILE A 339 9.39 -8.56 -14.44
N ASP A 340 10.41 -9.13 -15.09
CA ASP A 340 11.77 -9.26 -14.57
C ASP A 340 12.83 -8.77 -15.58
N ASN A 341 14.10 -8.74 -15.18
CA ASN A 341 15.21 -8.27 -16.02
C ASN A 341 15.49 -9.12 -17.26
N LYS A 342 14.96 -10.35 -17.36
CA LYS A 342 15.20 -11.26 -18.49
C LYS A 342 14.08 -11.19 -19.51
N LYS A 343 12.81 -11.21 -19.08
CA LYS A 343 11.66 -10.96 -19.96
C LYS A 343 10.38 -10.57 -19.22
N ILE A 344 9.43 -10.05 -19.98
CA ILE A 344 8.04 -9.83 -19.57
C ILE A 344 7.20 -11.01 -20.08
N GLU A 345 6.55 -11.76 -19.19
CA GLU A 345 5.74 -12.93 -19.57
C GLU A 345 4.48 -13.11 -18.72
N VAL A 346 3.43 -13.69 -19.29
CA VAL A 346 2.36 -14.30 -18.49
C VAL A 346 2.76 -15.71 -18.09
N LYS A 347 2.76 -15.99 -16.78
CA LYS A 347 3.10 -17.29 -16.18
C LYS A 347 2.26 -17.55 -14.92
N LYS A 348 2.15 -18.82 -14.49
CA LYS A 348 1.63 -19.16 -13.14
C LYS A 348 2.46 -18.42 -12.08
N TYR A 349 1.81 -17.79 -11.09
CA TYR A 349 2.47 -17.01 -10.06
C TYR A 349 3.62 -17.79 -9.39
N PRO A 350 4.90 -17.37 -9.53
CA PRO A 350 6.06 -18.20 -9.19
C PRO A 350 6.12 -18.71 -7.75
N ASN A 351 5.65 -17.91 -6.79
CA ASN A 351 5.80 -18.19 -5.36
C ASN A 351 4.54 -18.86 -4.75
N PHE A 352 3.62 -19.37 -5.57
CA PHE A 352 2.29 -19.79 -5.08
C PHE A 352 2.33 -20.91 -4.03
N GLU A 353 3.36 -21.77 -4.02
CA GLU A 353 3.48 -22.84 -3.02
C GLU A 353 3.62 -22.31 -1.59
N ARG A 354 4.25 -21.14 -1.42
CA ARG A 354 4.35 -20.45 -0.12
C ARG A 354 3.02 -19.83 0.30
N ILE A 355 2.26 -19.34 -0.68
CA ILE A 355 0.90 -18.83 -0.49
C ILE A 355 -0.04 -19.96 -0.07
N GLN A 356 0.06 -21.13 -0.72
CA GLN A 356 -0.68 -22.33 -0.37
C GLN A 356 -0.33 -22.80 1.05
N PHE A 357 0.96 -22.87 1.39
CA PHE A 357 1.40 -23.14 2.78
C PHE A 357 0.76 -22.18 3.79
N TRP A 358 0.68 -20.88 3.49
CA TRP A 358 -0.03 -19.91 4.35
C TRP A 358 -1.54 -20.13 4.41
N PHE A 359 -2.19 -20.54 3.32
CA PHE A 359 -3.62 -20.88 3.30
C PHE A 359 -3.88 -22.11 4.18
N ASP A 360 -3.08 -23.17 4.04
CA ASP A 360 -3.20 -24.42 4.78
C ASP A 360 -2.88 -24.23 6.28
N LEU A 361 -1.82 -23.48 6.59
CA LEU A 361 -1.40 -23.14 7.95
C LEU A 361 -2.43 -22.28 8.70
N THR A 362 -3.15 -21.40 7.99
CA THR A 362 -4.17 -20.53 8.61
C THR A 362 -5.59 -21.12 8.59
N GLY A 363 -5.90 -22.04 7.64
CA GLY A 363 -7.02 -23.01 7.63
C GLY A 363 -8.47 -22.49 7.68
N LEU A 364 -8.66 -21.23 8.08
CA LEU A 364 -9.94 -20.67 8.52
C LEU A 364 -10.23 -19.30 7.91
N ARG A 365 -9.26 -18.60 7.31
CA ARG A 365 -9.46 -17.21 6.86
C ARG A 365 -10.51 -17.08 5.75
N ALA A 366 -10.71 -18.09 4.92
CA ALA A 366 -11.80 -18.12 3.92
C ALA A 366 -13.17 -18.57 4.50
N LYS A 367 -13.23 -18.88 5.80
CA LYS A 367 -14.44 -19.19 6.58
C LYS A 367 -14.83 -18.06 7.54
N LEU A 368 -13.91 -17.11 7.78
CA LEU A 368 -14.23 -15.76 8.25
C LEU A 368 -14.99 -15.01 7.14
#